data_AF-A0A3D8VGQ9-F1
#
_entry.id   AF-A0A3D8VGQ9-F1
#
_cell.length_a   1.000
_cell.length_b   1.000
_cell.length_c   1.000
_cell.angle_alpha   90.00
_cell.angle_beta   90.00
_cell.angle_gamma   90.00
#
_symmetry.space_group_name_H-M   'P 1'
#
loop_
_entity.id
_entity.type
_entity.pdbx_description
1 polymer ?
#
loop_
_entity_poly.entity_id
_entity_poly.type
_entity_poly.pdbx_seq_one_letter_code
_entity_poly.pdbx_strand_id
1 'polypeptide(L)'
;MRDRVKRVFANVSAIAKFPAIPVKTRGRGQKGVNLAMIPAGYAPAALDVRHRRVRFPPRAAHAMRATRLYRTGCMSLENSLSPLTTPSFPVAMHRGEWDRDSFWTFADAAKEATEALAAQKMKALENMPVEALREFCTQYRFFTIEYISDLALLLAKLPFGGLRSLLSQILSEELGEGDASRAHPEIYDRFLASIGVPRDRLDRGLPENRRILGALTQEMAQRDPAFGVGLRGMGGECLCQTYLSVMFDHLRVHPYMQENADRIDWEFWTIHTGEEDIVHGELTRAAIDRYIQDEPGALPDLAQGYERSITAWNRFWQNIFDACAPQRSAVS
;
A
#
# COMPACT_ATOMS: atom_id res chain seq x y z
N MET A 1 2.75 -23.05 10.09
CA MET A 1 2.90 -21.63 10.48
C MET A 1 4.37 -21.27 10.76
N ARG A 2 5.03 -21.80 11.80
CA ARG A 2 6.46 -21.51 12.09
C ARG A 2 7.46 -21.89 10.97
N ASP A 3 7.19 -22.93 10.17
CA ASP A 3 8.14 -23.43 9.16
C ASP A 3 8.04 -22.76 7.78
N ARG A 4 7.04 -21.88 7.57
CA ARG A 4 6.96 -21.03 6.36
C ARG A 4 7.64 -19.70 6.58
N VAL A 5 7.39 -19.07 7.73
CA VAL A 5 8.10 -17.87 8.21
C VAL A 5 9.62 -18.12 8.23
N LYS A 6 10.07 -19.24 8.81
CA LYS A 6 11.50 -19.62 8.78
C LYS A 6 12.10 -19.76 7.38
N ARG A 7 11.31 -20.14 6.37
CA ARG A 7 11.80 -20.32 4.98
C ARG A 7 11.95 -18.98 4.26
N VAL A 8 11.06 -18.02 4.50
CA VAL A 8 11.19 -16.66 3.98
C VAL A 8 12.39 -15.96 4.65
N PHE A 9 12.51 -16.03 5.98
CA PHE A 9 13.66 -15.48 6.71
C PHE A 9 14.99 -16.14 6.31
N ALA A 10 15.01 -17.44 6.00
CA ALA A 10 16.21 -18.13 5.51
C ALA A 10 16.62 -17.67 4.10
N ASN A 11 15.66 -17.41 3.21
CA ASN A 11 15.95 -16.91 1.86
C ASN A 11 16.44 -15.45 1.88
N VAL A 12 15.88 -14.59 2.74
CA VAL A 12 16.35 -13.20 2.91
C VAL A 12 17.73 -13.15 3.58
N SER A 13 18.00 -14.01 4.56
CA SER A 13 19.33 -14.12 5.20
C SER A 13 20.41 -14.67 4.26
N ALA A 14 20.03 -15.45 3.23
CA ALA A 14 20.96 -15.94 2.22
C ALA A 14 21.34 -14.85 1.20
N ILE A 15 20.44 -13.91 0.91
CA ILE A 15 20.69 -12.78 -0.01
C ILE A 15 21.55 -11.68 0.65
N ALA A 16 21.51 -11.56 1.98
CA ALA A 16 22.32 -10.59 2.74
C ALA A 16 23.82 -10.97 2.90
N LYS A 17 24.26 -12.12 2.37
CA LYS A 17 25.67 -12.55 2.39
C LYS A 17 26.32 -12.35 1.02
N PHE A 18 26.54 -11.09 0.63
CA PHE A 18 27.50 -10.80 -0.43
C PHE A 18 28.92 -10.95 0.13
N PRO A 19 29.82 -11.73 -0.49
CA PRO A 19 31.23 -11.69 -0.12
C PRO A 19 31.78 -10.30 -0.48
N ALA A 20 32.50 -9.68 0.47
CA ALA A 20 33.22 -8.44 0.23
C ALA A 20 34.12 -8.59 -1.01
N ILE A 21 33.87 -7.78 -2.03
CA ILE A 21 34.75 -7.71 -3.20
C ILE A 21 36.01 -6.96 -2.75
N PRO A 22 37.21 -7.57 -2.81
CA PRO A 22 38.43 -6.89 -2.41
C PRO A 22 38.74 -5.78 -3.42
N VAL A 23 38.70 -4.53 -2.95
CA VAL A 23 39.16 -3.36 -3.71
C VAL A 23 40.68 -3.45 -3.84
N LYS A 24 41.17 -3.88 -5.02
CA LYS A 24 42.58 -3.73 -5.38
C LYS A 24 42.83 -2.27 -5.73
N THR A 25 43.47 -1.55 -4.82
CA THR A 25 44.15 -0.30 -5.13
C THR A 25 45.30 -0.60 -6.10
N ARG A 26 45.23 -0.05 -7.32
CA ARG A 26 46.39 0.00 -8.23
C ARG A 26 46.67 1.44 -8.62
N GLY A 27 47.92 1.82 -8.36
CA GLY A 27 48.47 3.14 -8.57
C GLY A 27 48.65 3.53 -10.04
N ARG A 28 48.94 4.83 -10.18
CA ARG A 28 49.20 5.60 -11.40
C ARG A 28 50.12 4.89 -12.40
N GLY A 29 49.75 4.97 -13.68
CA GLY A 29 50.62 4.70 -14.82
C GLY A 29 49.93 5.09 -16.12
N GLN A 30 50.41 6.15 -16.75
CA GLN A 30 49.86 6.80 -17.94
C GLN A 30 50.32 6.09 -19.24
N LYS A 31 49.44 6.11 -20.27
CA LYS A 31 49.66 6.20 -21.74
C LYS A 31 49.03 5.10 -22.59
N GLY A 32 48.37 5.53 -23.66
CA GLY A 32 48.15 4.74 -24.89
C GLY A 32 46.69 4.55 -25.27
N VAL A 33 46.14 5.48 -26.06
CA VAL A 33 44.90 5.26 -26.81
C VAL A 33 45.17 4.27 -27.92
N ASN A 34 44.37 3.20 -28.02
CA ASN A 34 44.26 2.40 -29.23
C ASN A 34 42.80 1.95 -29.41
N LEU A 35 42.14 2.53 -30.41
CA LEU A 35 40.83 2.12 -30.90
C LEU A 35 41.04 0.92 -31.83
N ALA A 36 40.65 -0.28 -31.41
CA ALA A 36 40.46 -1.40 -32.34
C ALA A 36 39.51 -2.45 -31.77
N MET A 37 38.50 -2.76 -32.59
CA MET A 37 37.79 -4.04 -32.71
C MET A 37 36.84 -4.45 -31.58
N ILE A 38 35.54 -4.25 -31.86
CA ILE A 38 34.42 -4.92 -31.20
C ILE A 38 34.24 -6.29 -31.88
N PRO A 39 34.41 -7.43 -31.18
CA PRO A 39 33.92 -8.70 -31.67
C PRO A 39 32.43 -8.83 -31.31
N ALA A 40 31.62 -9.07 -32.33
CA ALA A 40 30.26 -9.57 -32.19
C ALA A 40 30.28 -10.96 -31.55
N GLY A 41 29.43 -11.19 -30.55
CA GLY A 41 29.17 -12.54 -30.04
C GLY A 41 29.07 -12.63 -28.52
N TYR A 42 27.97 -12.12 -27.95
CA TYR A 42 27.46 -12.62 -26.68
C TYR A 42 25.94 -12.71 -26.79
N ALA A 43 25.45 -13.89 -27.16
CA ALA A 43 24.05 -14.26 -27.00
C ALA A 43 23.87 -14.72 -25.54
N PRO A 44 22.96 -14.11 -24.74
CA PRO A 44 22.68 -14.60 -23.41
C PRO A 44 21.90 -15.91 -23.49
N ALA A 45 22.34 -16.89 -22.70
CA ALA A 45 21.69 -18.18 -22.55
C ALA A 45 20.24 -17.99 -22.06
N ALA A 46 19.30 -18.60 -22.78
CA ALA A 46 17.89 -18.67 -22.38
C ALA A 46 17.79 -19.46 -21.07
N LEU A 47 17.35 -18.79 -20.00
CA LEU A 47 16.89 -19.43 -18.78
C LEU A 47 15.52 -20.07 -19.06
N ASP A 48 15.50 -21.41 -19.20
CA ASP A 48 14.29 -22.24 -19.25
C ASP A 48 13.60 -22.22 -17.87
N VAL A 49 12.81 -21.18 -17.61
CA VAL A 49 11.90 -21.13 -16.45
C VAL A 49 10.65 -21.92 -16.81
N ARG A 50 10.68 -23.23 -16.56
CA ARG A 50 9.48 -24.06 -16.65
C ARG A 50 8.50 -23.66 -15.54
N HIS A 51 7.50 -22.87 -15.90
CA HIS A 51 6.32 -22.63 -15.07
C HIS A 51 5.61 -23.95 -14.75
N ARG A 52 5.81 -24.47 -13.53
CA ARG A 52 4.89 -25.45 -12.95
C ARG A 52 3.59 -24.72 -12.63
N ARG A 53 2.55 -24.97 -13.43
CA ARG A 53 1.16 -24.64 -13.06
C ARG A 53 0.84 -25.31 -11.73
N VAL A 54 0.75 -24.51 -10.66
CA VAL A 54 0.17 -24.95 -9.39
C VAL A 54 -1.33 -25.01 -9.58
N ARG A 55 -1.91 -26.21 -9.61
CA ARG A 55 -3.36 -26.40 -9.53
C ARG A 55 -3.78 -26.22 -8.07
N PHE A 56 -4.63 -25.24 -7.81
CA PHE A 56 -5.29 -25.09 -6.52
C PHE A 56 -6.41 -26.13 -6.38
N PRO A 57 -6.54 -26.82 -5.23
CA PRO A 57 -7.73 -27.63 -4.94
C PRO A 57 -8.91 -26.71 -4.60
N PRO A 58 -10.16 -27.12 -4.91
CA PRO A 58 -11.34 -26.38 -4.47
C PRO A 58 -11.43 -26.45 -2.94
N ARG A 59 -11.52 -25.29 -2.28
CA ARG A 59 -11.76 -25.23 -0.83
C ARG A 59 -13.21 -25.62 -0.53
N ALA A 60 -13.37 -26.54 0.41
CA ALA A 60 -14.66 -26.95 0.96
C ALA A 60 -15.38 -25.75 1.60
N ALA A 61 -16.64 -25.55 1.19
CA ALA A 61 -17.54 -24.58 1.80
C ALA A 61 -17.90 -25.05 3.22
N HIS A 62 -17.39 -24.34 4.23
CA HIS A 62 -17.93 -24.43 5.58
C HIS A 62 -19.19 -23.56 5.66
N ALA A 63 -20.35 -24.22 5.66
CA ALA A 63 -21.63 -23.61 5.95
C ALA A 63 -21.69 -23.19 7.43
N MET A 64 -21.59 -21.90 7.70
CA MET A 64 -22.04 -21.32 8.97
C MET A 64 -23.53 -21.00 8.86
N ARG A 65 -24.36 -21.78 9.56
CA ARG A 65 -25.78 -21.47 9.81
C ARG A 65 -25.86 -20.27 10.74
N ALA A 66 -26.26 -19.12 10.22
CA ALA A 66 -26.75 -18.00 11.03
C ALA A 66 -28.27 -18.08 11.12
N THR A 67 -28.79 -18.44 12.29
CA THR A 67 -30.22 -18.40 12.59
C THR A 67 -30.65 -16.94 12.75
N ARG A 68 -31.46 -16.44 11.81
CA ARG A 68 -31.98 -15.06 11.78
C ARG A 68 -33.32 -15.01 12.52
N LEU A 69 -33.39 -14.28 13.62
CA LEU A 69 -34.63 -13.72 14.14
C LEU A 69 -34.76 -12.31 13.57
N TYR A 70 -35.61 -12.16 12.56
CA TYR A 70 -36.00 -10.86 12.02
C TYR A 70 -36.87 -10.12 13.02
N ARG A 71 -36.43 -8.94 13.45
CA ARG A 71 -37.32 -7.90 13.97
C ARG A 71 -37.27 -6.75 12.98
N THR A 72 -38.36 -6.54 12.26
CA THR A 72 -38.59 -5.42 11.35
C THR A 72 -38.67 -4.13 12.16
N GLY A 73 -37.54 -3.44 12.29
CA GLY A 73 -37.47 -2.05 12.71
C GLY A 73 -36.96 -1.22 11.55
N CYS A 74 -37.79 -0.34 11.02
CA CYS A 74 -37.38 0.71 10.09
C CYS A 74 -36.40 1.63 10.83
N MET A 75 -35.09 1.37 10.71
CA MET A 75 -34.08 2.28 11.23
C MET A 75 -33.86 3.37 10.18
N SER A 76 -34.23 4.61 10.54
CA SER A 76 -33.88 5.80 9.77
C SER A 76 -32.35 5.84 9.59
N LEU A 77 -31.91 5.99 8.34
CA LEU A 77 -30.52 6.20 7.94
C LEU A 77 -29.90 7.47 8.56
N GLU A 78 -30.70 8.33 9.19
CA GLU A 78 -30.27 9.61 9.74
C GLU A 78 -29.36 9.49 10.97
N ASN A 79 -29.39 8.36 11.71
CA ASN A 79 -28.61 8.20 12.94
C ASN A 79 -27.20 7.61 12.74
N SER A 80 -26.91 6.97 11.60
CA SER A 80 -25.58 6.39 11.36
C SER A 80 -24.60 7.35 10.68
N LEU A 81 -25.07 8.54 10.30
CA LEU A 81 -24.32 9.58 9.58
C LEU A 81 -24.50 10.95 10.24
N SER A 82 -24.49 10.99 11.57
CA SER A 82 -24.17 12.23 12.29
C SER A 82 -22.90 12.83 11.67
N PRO A 83 -22.79 14.17 11.52
CA PRO A 83 -21.57 14.77 11.00
C PRO A 83 -20.42 14.17 11.80
N LEU A 84 -19.55 13.43 11.12
CA LEU A 84 -18.38 12.84 11.73
C LEU A 84 -17.60 14.03 12.28
N THR A 85 -17.78 14.34 13.56
CA THR A 85 -16.96 15.30 14.29
C THR A 85 -15.55 14.91 13.96
N THR A 86 -14.80 15.81 13.32
CA THR A 86 -13.45 15.55 12.82
C THR A 86 -12.71 14.79 13.91
N PRO A 87 -12.48 13.47 13.76
CA PRO A 87 -11.76 12.75 14.78
C PRO A 87 -10.35 13.33 14.73
N SER A 88 -10.05 14.18 15.70
CA SER A 88 -8.70 14.62 15.97
C SER A 88 -7.92 13.34 16.20
N PHE A 89 -6.93 13.05 15.34
CA PHE A 89 -6.01 11.95 15.61
C PHE A 89 -5.44 12.18 17.01
N PRO A 90 -5.59 11.22 17.94
CA PRO A 90 -5.13 11.41 19.32
C PRO A 90 -3.61 11.24 19.43
N VAL A 91 -2.91 11.01 18.32
CA VAL A 91 -1.45 10.87 18.33
C VAL A 91 -0.86 12.26 18.50
N ALA A 92 -0.51 12.59 19.73
CA ALA A 92 0.19 13.81 20.06
C ALA A 92 1.48 13.87 19.23
N MET A 93 1.63 14.97 18.49
CA MET A 93 2.83 15.21 17.73
C MET A 93 4.05 15.30 18.66
N HIS A 94 5.04 14.45 18.41
CA HIS A 94 6.29 14.47 19.17
C HIS A 94 6.99 15.81 18.97
N ARG A 95 7.37 16.45 20.07
CA ARG A 95 8.07 17.76 20.07
C ARG A 95 9.51 17.66 20.57
N GLY A 96 9.99 16.45 20.88
CA GLY A 96 11.35 16.19 21.36
C GLY A 96 12.28 15.70 20.26
N GLU A 97 13.54 15.44 20.63
CA GLU A 97 14.46 14.70 19.77
C GLU A 97 13.92 13.28 19.55
N TRP A 98 14.09 12.76 18.34
CA TRP A 98 13.73 11.38 18.02
C TRP A 98 14.91 10.47 18.37
N ASP A 99 14.63 9.46 19.17
CA ASP A 99 15.45 8.25 19.23
C ASP A 99 14.68 7.07 18.61
N ARG A 100 15.38 5.97 18.41
CA ARG A 100 14.81 4.78 17.75
C ARG A 100 13.60 4.21 18.49
N ASP A 101 13.62 4.23 19.83
CA ASP A 101 12.56 3.63 20.65
C ASP A 101 11.30 4.51 20.68
N SER A 102 11.47 5.82 20.86
CA SER A 102 10.40 6.81 20.78
C SER A 102 9.77 6.83 19.39
N PHE A 103 10.58 6.70 18.34
CA PHE A 103 10.11 6.61 16.96
C PHE A 103 9.19 5.39 16.75
N TRP A 104 9.65 4.19 17.13
CA TRP A 104 8.83 2.98 16.94
C TRP A 104 7.61 2.95 17.84
N THR A 105 7.70 3.50 19.06
CA THR A 105 6.54 3.67 19.96
C THR A 105 5.48 4.57 19.31
N PHE A 106 5.90 5.69 18.72
CA PHE A 106 5.02 6.56 17.95
C PHE A 106 4.43 5.82 16.73
N ALA A 107 5.26 5.08 16.00
CA ALA A 107 4.81 4.39 14.79
C ALA A 107 3.74 3.33 15.07
N ASP A 108 3.91 2.57 16.15
CA ASP A 108 2.98 1.54 16.60
C ASP A 108 1.67 2.17 17.09
N ALA A 109 1.76 3.24 17.90
CA ALA A 109 0.57 3.98 18.35
C ALA A 109 -0.21 4.61 17.18
N ALA A 110 0.50 5.13 16.18
CA ALA A 110 -0.12 5.69 14.98
C ALA A 110 -0.82 4.62 14.13
N LYS A 111 -0.23 3.41 14.03
CA LYS A 111 -0.86 2.28 13.35
C LYS A 111 -2.14 1.86 14.05
N GLU A 112 -2.10 1.67 15.37
CA GLU A 112 -3.28 1.30 16.17
C GLU A 112 -4.40 2.36 16.06
N ALA A 113 -4.04 3.64 16.17
CA ALA A 113 -5.00 4.73 16.00
C ALA A 113 -5.62 4.74 14.58
N THR A 114 -4.82 4.42 13.57
CA THR A 114 -5.28 4.32 12.17
C THR A 114 -6.22 3.14 11.98
N GLU A 115 -5.90 1.97 12.55
CA GLU A 115 -6.77 0.79 12.54
C GLU A 115 -8.13 1.10 13.18
N ALA A 116 -8.13 1.72 14.36
CA ALA A 116 -9.35 2.10 15.06
C ALA A 116 -10.18 3.10 14.24
N LEU A 117 -9.54 4.12 13.65
CA LEU A 117 -10.25 5.09 12.82
C LEU A 117 -10.81 4.46 11.54
N ALA A 118 -10.01 3.63 10.87
CA ALA A 118 -10.44 2.90 9.69
C ALA A 118 -11.67 2.05 10.01
N ALA A 119 -11.65 1.28 11.11
CA ALA A 119 -12.78 0.44 11.52
C ALA A 119 -14.04 1.27 11.79
N GLN A 120 -13.89 2.43 12.43
CA GLN A 120 -15.01 3.34 12.66
C GLN A 120 -15.59 3.88 11.35
N LYS A 121 -14.73 4.39 10.45
CA LYS A 121 -15.16 5.05 9.21
C LYS A 121 -15.70 4.06 8.18
N MET A 122 -15.01 2.94 7.98
CA MET A 122 -15.34 1.95 6.95
C MET A 122 -16.63 1.19 7.26
N LYS A 123 -17.10 1.19 8.50
CA LYS A 123 -18.44 0.69 8.85
C LYS A 123 -19.57 1.35 8.04
N ALA A 124 -19.39 2.61 7.61
CA ALA A 124 -20.37 3.27 6.75
C ALA A 124 -20.56 2.57 5.40
N LEU A 125 -19.55 1.83 4.90
CA LEU A 125 -19.61 1.11 3.64
C LEU A 125 -20.66 0.00 3.63
N GLU A 126 -20.96 -0.60 4.78
CA GLU A 126 -21.91 -1.71 4.90
C GLU A 126 -23.33 -1.36 4.42
N ASN A 127 -23.70 -0.07 4.52
CA ASN A 127 -25.03 0.44 4.21
C ASN A 127 -25.01 1.58 3.17
N MET A 128 -23.85 1.86 2.58
CA MET A 128 -23.70 2.93 1.60
C MET A 128 -24.48 2.59 0.32
N PRO A 129 -25.27 3.50 -0.28
CA PRO A 129 -25.93 3.23 -1.56
C PRO A 129 -24.92 2.77 -2.62
N VAL A 130 -25.28 1.78 -3.43
CA VAL A 130 -24.33 1.13 -4.37
C VAL A 130 -23.61 2.11 -5.30
N GLU A 131 -24.28 3.16 -5.78
CA GLU A 131 -23.64 4.21 -6.59
C GLU A 131 -22.60 5.01 -5.79
N ALA A 132 -22.89 5.33 -4.53
CA ALA A 132 -21.93 6.00 -3.66
C ALA A 132 -20.75 5.07 -3.30
N LEU A 133 -21.00 3.77 -3.12
CA LEU A 133 -19.96 2.77 -2.90
C LEU A 133 -19.03 2.62 -4.11
N ARG A 134 -19.60 2.64 -5.32
CA ARG A 134 -18.85 2.66 -6.59
C ARG A 134 -17.96 3.88 -6.69
N GLU A 135 -18.49 5.05 -6.38
CA GLU A 135 -17.73 6.29 -6.35
C GLU A 135 -16.61 6.23 -5.30
N PHE A 136 -16.92 5.72 -4.10
CA PHE A 136 -15.96 5.53 -3.02
C PHE A 136 -14.77 4.68 -3.47
N CYS A 137 -15.02 3.51 -4.05
CA CYS A 137 -13.98 2.65 -4.59
C CYS A 137 -13.23 3.30 -5.76
N THR A 138 -13.93 4.02 -6.63
CA THR A 138 -13.30 4.71 -7.78
C THR A 138 -12.26 5.73 -7.32
N GLN A 139 -12.50 6.44 -6.21
CA GLN A 139 -11.53 7.41 -5.70
C GLN A 139 -10.23 6.76 -5.21
N TYR A 140 -10.28 5.53 -4.70
CA TYR A 140 -9.08 4.81 -4.27
C TYR A 140 -8.16 4.41 -5.44
N ARG A 141 -8.70 4.28 -6.66
CA ARG A 141 -7.92 4.02 -7.88
C ARG A 141 -6.77 5.01 -8.09
N PHE A 142 -6.96 6.28 -7.74
CA PHE A 142 -5.92 7.28 -7.92
C PHE A 142 -4.72 7.03 -6.99
N PHE A 143 -4.97 6.49 -5.80
CA PHE A 143 -3.89 6.11 -4.91
C PHE A 143 -3.05 4.97 -5.50
N THR A 144 -3.67 3.94 -6.09
CA THR A 144 -2.92 2.78 -6.63
C THR A 144 -1.98 3.19 -7.76
N ILE A 145 -2.37 4.18 -8.57
CA ILE A 145 -1.53 4.72 -9.65
C ILE A 145 -0.36 5.57 -9.10
N GLU A 146 -0.67 6.52 -8.22
CA GLU A 146 0.32 7.47 -7.71
C GLU A 146 1.33 6.80 -6.75
N TYR A 147 0.91 5.77 -6.02
CA TYR A 147 1.79 5.00 -5.14
C TYR A 147 2.96 4.37 -5.90
N ILE A 148 2.68 3.74 -7.03
CA ILE A 148 3.70 3.10 -7.89
C ILE A 148 4.70 4.13 -8.41
N SER A 149 4.19 5.27 -8.86
CA SER A 149 5.03 6.37 -9.37
C SER A 149 5.95 6.92 -8.28
N ASP A 150 5.42 7.10 -7.06
CA ASP A 150 6.19 7.59 -5.93
C ASP A 150 7.22 6.55 -5.42
N LEU A 151 6.90 5.25 -5.46
CA LEU A 151 7.85 4.19 -5.14
C LEU A 151 9.03 4.19 -6.13
N ALA A 152 8.77 4.34 -7.42
CA ALA A 152 9.83 4.43 -8.42
C ALA A 152 10.74 5.66 -8.18
N LEU A 153 10.14 6.79 -7.82
CA LEU A 153 10.88 8.00 -7.44
C LEU A 153 11.72 7.80 -6.17
N LEU A 154 11.16 7.15 -5.14
CA LEU A 154 11.89 6.82 -3.92
C LEU A 154 13.11 5.95 -4.21
N LEU A 155 12.94 4.90 -5.02
CA LEU A 155 14.01 4.00 -5.42
C LEU A 155 15.13 4.71 -6.17
N ALA A 156 14.82 5.70 -6.98
CA ALA A 156 15.82 6.49 -7.68
C ALA A 156 16.72 7.28 -6.71
N LYS A 157 16.19 7.65 -5.54
CA LYS A 157 16.85 8.50 -4.54
C LYS A 157 17.57 7.73 -3.44
N LEU A 158 17.11 6.52 -3.12
CA LEU A 158 17.70 5.71 -2.04
C LEU A 158 19.14 5.29 -2.35
N PRO A 159 20.03 5.23 -1.34
CA PRO A 159 21.33 4.62 -1.49
C PRO A 159 21.19 3.12 -1.80
N PHE A 160 22.24 2.52 -2.38
CA PHE A 160 22.29 1.08 -2.55
C PHE A 160 22.31 0.40 -1.17
N GLY A 161 21.44 -0.59 -0.97
CA GLY A 161 21.33 -1.30 0.30
C GLY A 161 20.07 -2.14 0.38
N GLY A 162 19.88 -2.79 1.54
CA GLY A 162 18.76 -3.71 1.77
C GLY A 162 17.39 -3.07 1.57
N LEU A 163 17.21 -1.82 2.04
CA LEU A 163 15.94 -1.10 1.89
C LEU A 163 15.59 -0.84 0.42
N ARG A 164 16.55 -0.35 -0.38
CA ARG A 164 16.33 -0.13 -1.82
C ARG A 164 16.03 -1.43 -2.55
N SER A 165 16.72 -2.52 -2.21
CA SER A 165 16.44 -3.84 -2.79
C SER A 165 15.04 -4.35 -2.44
N LEU A 166 14.62 -4.24 -1.18
CA LEU A 166 13.28 -4.64 -0.76
C LEU A 166 12.19 -3.83 -1.47
N LEU A 167 12.29 -2.49 -1.45
CA LEU A 167 11.31 -1.62 -2.12
C LEU A 167 11.27 -1.85 -3.64
N SER A 168 12.36 -2.33 -4.25
CA SER A 168 12.37 -2.68 -5.67
C SER A 168 11.61 -3.98 -5.98
N GLN A 169 11.56 -4.91 -5.02
CA GLN A 169 10.74 -6.13 -5.14
C GLN A 169 9.27 -5.76 -5.04
N ILE A 170 8.90 -4.96 -4.04
CA ILE A 170 7.54 -4.44 -3.88
C ILE A 170 7.11 -3.68 -5.14
N LEU A 171 7.93 -2.76 -5.66
CA LEU A 171 7.60 -2.06 -6.91
C LEU A 171 7.44 -3.03 -8.10
N SER A 172 8.28 -4.07 -8.18
CA SER A 172 8.15 -5.09 -9.24
C SER A 172 6.82 -5.83 -9.14
N GLU A 173 6.37 -6.17 -7.93
CA GLU A 173 5.09 -6.82 -7.67
C GLU A 173 3.91 -5.90 -8.02
N GLU A 174 3.95 -4.65 -7.58
CA GLU A 174 2.96 -3.63 -7.92
C GLU A 174 2.81 -3.41 -9.44
N LEU A 175 3.92 -3.54 -10.18
CA LEU A 175 3.98 -3.46 -11.64
C LEU A 175 3.63 -4.78 -12.36
N GLY A 176 3.23 -5.83 -11.63
CA GLY A 176 2.80 -7.10 -12.19
C GLY A 176 3.94 -8.03 -12.61
N GLU A 177 5.16 -7.81 -12.11
CA GLU A 177 6.33 -8.67 -12.31
C GLU A 177 6.68 -8.90 -13.80
N GLY A 178 6.46 -7.88 -14.64
CA GLY A 178 6.68 -7.93 -16.08
C GLY A 178 5.45 -8.36 -16.90
N ASP A 179 4.33 -8.66 -16.25
CA ASP A 179 3.03 -8.81 -16.90
C ASP A 179 2.13 -7.62 -16.53
N ALA A 180 1.96 -6.70 -17.48
CA ALA A 180 1.15 -5.51 -17.27
C ALA A 180 -0.30 -5.83 -16.85
N SER A 181 -0.87 -6.97 -17.27
CA SER A 181 -2.23 -7.35 -16.87
C SER A 181 -2.35 -7.76 -15.40
N ARG A 182 -1.21 -8.02 -14.75
CA ARG A 182 -1.08 -8.30 -13.32
C ARG A 182 -0.67 -7.07 -12.51
N ALA A 183 -0.45 -5.91 -13.15
CA ALA A 183 -0.14 -4.69 -12.42
C ALA A 183 -1.34 -4.30 -11.54
N HIS A 184 -1.07 -3.87 -10.31
CA HIS A 184 -2.11 -3.60 -9.31
C HIS A 184 -3.21 -2.62 -9.80
N PRO A 185 -2.91 -1.54 -10.56
CA PRO A 185 -3.96 -0.69 -11.14
C PRO A 185 -4.87 -1.43 -12.13
N GLU A 186 -4.33 -2.36 -12.94
CA GLU A 186 -5.12 -3.16 -13.88
C GLU A 186 -5.99 -4.19 -13.14
N ILE A 187 -5.47 -4.82 -12.08
CA ILE A 187 -6.26 -5.69 -11.21
C ILE A 187 -7.38 -4.88 -10.52
N TYR A 188 -7.08 -3.67 -10.05
CA TYR A 188 -8.07 -2.80 -9.43
C TYR A 188 -9.15 -2.35 -10.42
N ASP A 189 -8.79 -2.03 -11.66
CA ASP A 189 -9.74 -1.67 -12.72
C ASP A 189 -10.69 -2.83 -13.06
N ARG A 190 -10.22 -4.09 -13.00
CA ARG A 190 -11.11 -5.26 -13.11
C ARG A 190 -12.09 -5.36 -11.94
N PHE A 191 -11.63 -5.12 -10.70
CA PHE A 191 -12.52 -5.04 -9.55
C PHE A 191 -13.61 -3.97 -9.75
N LEU A 192 -13.22 -2.74 -10.12
CA LEU A 192 -14.15 -1.64 -10.38
C LEU A 192 -15.15 -1.98 -11.49
N ALA A 193 -14.69 -2.59 -12.59
CA ALA A 193 -15.57 -3.05 -13.66
C ALA A 193 -16.54 -4.14 -13.16
N SER A 194 -16.08 -5.08 -12.32
CA SER A 194 -16.90 -6.18 -11.80
C SER A 194 -18.02 -5.73 -10.87
N ILE A 195 -17.83 -4.60 -10.17
CA ILE A 195 -18.88 -3.98 -9.35
C ILE A 195 -19.73 -2.99 -10.14
N GLY A 196 -19.51 -2.85 -11.46
CA GLY A 196 -20.33 -2.05 -12.37
C GLY A 196 -19.90 -0.59 -12.56
N VAL A 197 -18.65 -0.23 -12.25
CA VAL A 197 -18.12 1.10 -12.59
C VAL A 197 -17.82 1.17 -14.10
N PRO A 198 -18.41 2.11 -14.85
CA PRO A 198 -18.13 2.26 -16.27
C PRO A 198 -16.77 2.93 -16.50
N ARG A 199 -16.12 2.56 -17.61
CA ARG A 199 -14.75 3.00 -17.94
C ARG A 199 -14.57 4.52 -17.98
N ASP A 200 -15.59 5.27 -18.42
CA ASP A 200 -15.57 6.73 -18.51
C ASP A 200 -15.65 7.44 -17.14
N ARG A 201 -15.92 6.69 -16.06
CA ARG A 201 -15.86 7.18 -14.68
C ARG A 201 -14.51 6.95 -14.00
N LEU A 202 -13.67 6.04 -14.53
CA LEU A 202 -12.38 5.70 -13.91
C LEU A 202 -11.42 6.89 -13.79
N ASP A 203 -11.58 7.90 -14.65
CA ASP A 203 -10.76 9.10 -14.67
C ASP A 203 -11.41 10.30 -13.95
N ARG A 204 -12.46 10.08 -13.16
CA ARG A 204 -13.17 11.15 -12.43
C ARG A 204 -12.73 11.23 -10.97
N GLY A 205 -11.49 11.66 -10.75
CA GLY A 205 -10.95 11.85 -9.40
C GLY A 205 -11.43 13.16 -8.76
N LEU A 206 -11.67 13.13 -7.45
CA LEU A 206 -11.92 14.34 -6.66
C LEU A 206 -10.72 15.29 -6.81
N PRO A 207 -10.94 16.56 -7.22
CA PRO A 207 -9.84 17.51 -7.41
C PRO A 207 -8.98 17.70 -6.15
N GLU A 208 -9.59 17.64 -4.96
CA GLU A 208 -8.88 17.73 -3.69
C GLU A 208 -7.94 16.55 -3.48
N ASN A 209 -8.38 15.33 -3.79
CA ASN A 209 -7.55 14.13 -3.65
C ASN A 209 -6.39 14.12 -4.66
N ARG A 210 -6.63 14.56 -5.89
CA ARG A 210 -5.56 14.73 -6.87
C ARG A 210 -4.51 15.74 -6.40
N ARG A 211 -4.94 16.84 -5.77
CA ARG A 211 -4.02 17.83 -5.21
C ARG A 211 -3.19 17.24 -4.07
N ILE A 212 -3.82 16.47 -3.18
CA ILE A 212 -3.11 15.79 -2.08
C ILE A 212 -2.05 14.86 -2.64
N LEU A 213 -2.42 13.95 -3.55
CA LEU A 213 -1.49 12.97 -4.11
C LEU A 213 -0.36 13.65 -4.90
N GLY A 214 -0.67 14.62 -5.75
CA GLY A 214 0.35 15.38 -6.48
C GLY A 214 1.30 16.16 -5.58
N ALA A 215 0.81 16.71 -4.46
CA ALA A 215 1.67 17.35 -3.46
C ALA A 215 2.61 16.34 -2.79
N LEU A 216 2.14 15.13 -2.48
CA LEU A 216 3.00 14.06 -1.96
C LEU A 216 4.12 13.71 -2.94
N THR A 217 3.80 13.53 -4.22
CA THR A 217 4.79 13.28 -5.28
C THR A 217 5.81 14.42 -5.38
N GLN A 218 5.36 15.67 -5.27
CA GLN A 218 6.25 16.83 -5.29
C GLN A 218 7.19 16.85 -4.06
N GLU A 219 6.65 16.61 -2.86
CA GLU A 219 7.44 16.52 -1.63
C GLU A 219 8.46 15.36 -1.71
N MET A 220 8.06 14.20 -2.22
CA MET A 220 8.93 13.05 -2.52
C MET A 220 10.08 13.43 -3.45
N ALA A 221 9.82 14.23 -4.49
CA ALA A 221 10.83 14.65 -5.46
C ALA A 221 11.86 15.61 -4.84
N GLN A 222 11.40 16.51 -3.96
CA GLN A 222 12.21 17.62 -3.45
C GLN A 222 12.95 17.32 -2.15
N ARG A 223 12.40 16.47 -1.27
CA ARG A 223 12.96 16.21 0.06
C ARG A 223 13.98 15.07 0.08
N ASP A 224 14.65 14.89 1.22
CA ASP A 224 15.61 13.80 1.42
C ASP A 224 14.95 12.41 1.26
N PRO A 225 15.64 11.38 0.74
CA PRO A 225 15.12 10.00 0.69
C PRO A 225 14.57 9.49 2.02
N ALA A 226 15.14 9.87 3.18
CA ALA A 226 14.63 9.48 4.49
C ALA A 226 13.18 9.92 4.71
N PHE A 227 12.85 11.15 4.32
CA PHE A 227 11.48 11.64 4.32
C PHE A 227 10.57 10.77 3.44
N GLY A 228 11.05 10.40 2.25
CA GLY A 228 10.30 9.54 1.35
C GLY A 228 10.08 8.12 1.88
N VAL A 229 11.04 7.57 2.62
CA VAL A 229 10.89 6.29 3.35
C VAL A 229 9.77 6.40 4.38
N GLY A 230 9.72 7.48 5.15
CA GLY A 230 8.61 7.74 6.06
C GLY A 230 7.27 7.87 5.32
N LEU A 231 7.25 8.66 4.24
CA LEU A 231 6.03 9.00 3.52
C LEU A 231 5.39 7.82 2.79
N ARG A 232 6.17 7.05 2.03
CA ARG A 232 5.67 5.96 1.16
C ARG A 232 6.14 4.58 1.59
N GLY A 233 7.34 4.45 2.14
CA GLY A 233 7.79 3.17 2.71
C GLY A 233 6.91 2.77 3.89
N MET A 234 6.89 3.58 4.95
CA MET A 234 6.04 3.30 6.11
C MET A 234 4.57 3.63 5.84
N GLY A 235 4.30 4.78 5.21
CA GLY A 235 2.93 5.19 4.94
C GLY A 235 2.19 4.32 3.93
N GLY A 236 2.90 3.65 3.02
CA GLY A 236 2.36 2.60 2.16
C GLY A 236 2.19 1.31 2.95
N GLU A 237 3.29 0.68 3.32
CA GLU A 237 3.28 -0.69 3.85
C GLU A 237 2.62 -0.82 5.23
N CYS A 238 2.72 0.19 6.11
CA CYS A 238 2.18 0.09 7.48
C CYS A 238 0.76 0.65 7.63
N LEU A 239 0.35 1.64 6.83
CA LEU A 239 -0.97 2.28 6.95
C LEU A 239 -1.95 1.85 5.86
N CYS A 240 -1.48 1.71 4.61
CA CYS A 240 -2.35 1.33 3.49
C CYS A 240 -2.97 -0.05 3.73
N GLN A 241 -2.14 -1.02 4.13
CA GLN A 241 -2.57 -2.39 4.43
C GLN A 241 -3.67 -2.44 5.49
N THR A 242 -3.54 -1.62 6.55
CA THR A 242 -4.55 -1.47 7.59
C THR A 242 -5.89 -1.03 7.01
N TYR A 243 -5.88 0.03 6.19
CA TYR A 243 -7.11 0.53 5.56
C TYR A 243 -7.72 -0.50 4.61
N LEU A 244 -6.90 -1.16 3.78
CA LEU A 244 -7.35 -2.17 2.82
C LEU A 244 -7.99 -3.38 3.51
N SER A 245 -7.36 -3.90 4.57
CA SER A 245 -7.89 -5.04 5.34
C SER A 245 -9.25 -4.71 5.95
N VAL A 246 -9.36 -3.56 6.61
CA VAL A 246 -10.61 -3.11 7.22
C VAL A 246 -11.68 -2.81 6.18
N MET A 247 -11.31 -2.14 5.08
CA MET A 247 -12.22 -1.85 3.97
C MET A 247 -12.76 -3.14 3.37
N PHE A 248 -11.93 -4.15 3.15
CA PHE A 248 -12.35 -5.44 2.61
C PHE A 248 -13.40 -6.12 3.48
N ASP A 249 -13.20 -6.14 4.81
CA ASP A 249 -14.15 -6.73 5.75
C ASP A 249 -15.54 -6.08 5.65
N HIS A 250 -15.59 -4.75 5.57
CA HIS A 250 -16.86 -4.03 5.45
C HIS A 250 -17.47 -4.11 4.04
N LEU A 251 -16.66 -4.18 2.98
CA LEU A 251 -17.15 -4.41 1.61
C LEU A 251 -17.86 -5.76 1.50
N ARG A 252 -17.30 -6.83 2.09
CA ARG A 252 -17.84 -8.19 1.97
C ARG A 252 -19.21 -8.38 2.63
N VAL A 253 -19.58 -7.51 3.56
CA VAL A 253 -20.89 -7.57 4.23
C VAL A 253 -21.93 -6.65 3.59
N HIS A 254 -21.54 -5.80 2.65
CA HIS A 254 -22.46 -4.95 1.92
C HIS A 254 -23.44 -5.79 1.07
N PRO A 255 -24.77 -5.54 1.09
CA PRO A 255 -25.77 -6.38 0.42
C PRO A 255 -25.50 -6.64 -1.06
N TYR A 256 -25.17 -5.60 -1.84
CA TYR A 256 -24.83 -5.77 -3.26
C TYR A 256 -23.61 -6.68 -3.45
N MET A 257 -22.61 -6.59 -2.57
CA MET A 257 -21.39 -7.39 -2.70
C MET A 257 -21.67 -8.86 -2.38
N GLN A 258 -22.56 -9.13 -1.41
CA GLN A 258 -23.00 -10.49 -1.09
C GLN A 258 -23.82 -11.11 -2.22
N GLU A 259 -24.76 -10.34 -2.78
CA GLU A 259 -25.62 -10.80 -3.88
C GLU A 259 -24.86 -11.08 -5.17
N ASN A 260 -23.70 -10.43 -5.38
CA ASN A 260 -22.89 -10.55 -6.59
C ASN A 260 -21.51 -11.19 -6.31
N ALA A 261 -21.33 -11.84 -5.16
CA ALA A 261 -20.03 -12.28 -4.67
C ALA A 261 -19.27 -13.19 -5.65
N ASP A 262 -19.98 -14.00 -6.45
CA ASP A 262 -19.46 -14.93 -7.45
C ASP A 262 -19.01 -14.26 -8.76
N ARG A 263 -19.42 -13.01 -8.99
CA ARG A 263 -19.12 -12.23 -10.21
C ARG A 263 -18.10 -11.13 -9.98
N ILE A 264 -17.82 -10.80 -8.73
CA ILE A 264 -16.86 -9.77 -8.35
C ILE A 264 -15.43 -10.32 -8.49
N ASP A 265 -14.57 -9.53 -9.12
CA ASP A 265 -13.13 -9.82 -9.16
C ASP A 265 -12.50 -9.39 -7.83
N TRP A 266 -12.23 -10.36 -6.97
CA TRP A 266 -11.65 -10.16 -5.64
C TRP A 266 -10.11 -10.25 -5.62
N GLU A 267 -9.45 -10.34 -6.77
CA GLU A 267 -8.01 -10.60 -6.84
C GLU A 267 -7.19 -9.52 -6.11
N PHE A 268 -7.48 -8.23 -6.37
CA PHE A 268 -6.81 -7.12 -5.71
C PHE A 268 -6.87 -7.24 -4.18
N TRP A 269 -8.06 -7.49 -3.65
CA TRP A 269 -8.27 -7.61 -2.20
C TRP A 269 -7.58 -8.85 -1.63
N THR A 270 -7.62 -9.97 -2.34
CA THR A 270 -7.03 -11.23 -1.88
C THR A 270 -5.51 -11.12 -1.72
N ILE A 271 -4.85 -10.39 -2.62
CA ILE A 271 -3.41 -10.10 -2.53
C ILE A 271 -3.14 -9.25 -1.27
N HIS A 272 -3.88 -8.15 -1.10
CA HIS A 272 -3.60 -7.16 -0.05
C HIS A 272 -4.14 -7.50 1.36
N THR A 273 -4.93 -8.56 1.50
CA THR A 273 -5.35 -9.10 2.81
C THR A 273 -4.73 -10.46 3.10
N GLY A 274 -3.79 -10.90 2.26
CA GLY A 274 -3.13 -12.20 2.34
C GLY A 274 -1.98 -12.24 3.36
N GLU A 275 -1.40 -13.44 3.52
CA GLU A 275 -0.19 -13.62 4.34
C GLU A 275 1.03 -12.87 3.75
N GLU A 276 1.04 -12.63 2.44
CA GLU A 276 2.15 -11.98 1.71
C GLU A 276 2.31 -10.51 2.14
N ASP A 277 1.20 -9.76 2.24
CA ASP A 277 1.22 -8.37 2.70
C ASP A 277 1.66 -8.22 4.17
N ILE A 278 1.30 -9.17 5.05
CA ILE A 278 1.80 -9.18 6.44
C ILE A 278 3.33 -9.30 6.45
N VAL A 279 3.86 -10.16 5.59
CA VAL A 279 5.32 -10.35 5.46
C VAL A 279 5.98 -9.09 4.92
N HIS A 280 5.37 -8.37 3.97
CA HIS A 280 5.90 -7.09 3.49
C HIS A 280 5.98 -6.04 4.60
N GLY A 281 4.92 -5.91 5.42
CA GLY A 281 4.95 -5.02 6.58
C GLY A 281 6.10 -5.34 7.55
N GLU A 282 6.31 -6.61 7.88
CA GLU A 282 7.41 -7.06 8.77
C GLU A 282 8.79 -6.82 8.15
N LEU A 283 8.97 -7.15 6.87
CA LEU A 283 10.24 -6.98 6.14
C LEU A 283 10.58 -5.50 5.97
N THR A 284 9.58 -4.66 5.65
CA THR A 284 9.74 -3.21 5.51
C THR A 284 10.11 -2.58 6.84
N ARG A 285 9.44 -2.95 7.93
CA ARG A 285 9.81 -2.50 9.28
C ARG A 285 11.28 -2.84 9.59
N ALA A 286 11.68 -4.09 9.36
CA ALA A 286 13.05 -4.54 9.65
C ALA A 286 14.09 -3.83 8.77
N ALA A 287 13.79 -3.59 7.49
CA ALA A 287 14.68 -2.87 6.58
C ALA A 287 14.84 -1.40 6.96
N ILE A 288 13.75 -0.75 7.39
CA ILE A 288 13.76 0.63 7.87
C ILE A 288 14.49 0.74 9.20
N ASP A 289 14.27 -0.20 10.11
CA ASP A 289 14.98 -0.25 11.38
C ASP A 289 16.49 -0.34 11.19
N ARG A 290 16.93 -1.17 10.23
CA ARG A 290 18.33 -1.26 9.84
C ARG A 290 18.84 0.03 9.21
N TYR A 291 18.04 0.64 8.33
CA TYR A 291 18.38 1.93 7.72
C TYR A 291 18.61 3.02 8.78
N ILE A 292 17.78 3.08 9.82
CA ILE A 292 17.95 4.01 10.96
C ILE A 292 19.20 3.68 11.79
N GLN A 293 19.53 2.39 11.96
CA GLN A 293 20.76 1.99 12.66
C GLN A 293 22.02 2.42 11.89
N ASP A 294 22.00 2.26 10.57
CA ASP A 294 23.11 2.61 9.70
C ASP A 294 23.23 4.15 9.54
N GLU A 295 22.10 4.85 9.51
CA GLU A 295 22.01 6.31 9.33
C GLU A 295 21.09 6.98 10.39
N PRO A 296 21.54 7.13 11.66
CA PRO A 296 20.70 7.69 12.71
C PRO A 296 20.18 9.12 12.44
N GLY A 297 20.95 9.90 11.66
CA GLY A 297 20.57 11.25 11.25
C GLY A 297 19.34 11.31 10.33
N ALA A 298 18.92 10.18 9.74
CA ALA A 298 17.74 10.08 8.90
C ALA A 298 16.42 10.11 9.69
N LEU A 299 16.48 9.83 11.00
CA LEU A 299 15.30 9.59 11.82
C LEU A 299 14.31 10.78 11.88
N PRO A 300 14.76 12.04 12.03
CA PRO A 300 13.83 13.17 12.07
C PRO A 300 13.07 13.39 10.76
N ASP A 301 13.73 13.21 9.60
CA ASP A 301 13.07 13.33 8.29
C ASP A 301 12.11 12.17 8.04
N LEU A 302 12.51 10.95 8.43
CA LEU A 302 11.67 9.77 8.34
C LEU A 302 10.39 9.92 9.18
N ALA A 303 10.51 10.40 10.42
CA ALA A 303 9.36 10.67 11.28
C ALA A 303 8.41 11.72 10.68
N GLN A 304 8.96 12.81 10.13
CA GLN A 304 8.17 13.84 9.43
C GLN A 304 7.46 13.27 8.20
N GLY A 305 8.13 12.41 7.43
CA GLY A 305 7.53 11.72 6.28
C GLY A 305 6.34 10.87 6.69
N TYR A 306 6.49 10.11 7.78
CA TYR A 306 5.43 9.24 8.27
C TYR A 306 4.22 10.01 8.81
N GLU A 307 4.45 11.07 9.60
CA GLU A 307 3.41 12.01 10.03
C GLU A 307 2.64 12.61 8.85
N ARG A 308 3.39 13.08 7.84
CA ARG A 308 2.82 13.66 6.64
C ARG A 308 1.92 12.66 5.91
N SER A 309 2.33 11.39 5.88
CA SER A 309 1.55 10.30 5.30
C SER A 309 0.24 10.07 6.03
N ILE A 310 0.28 9.96 7.36
CA ILE A 310 -0.92 9.81 8.22
C ILE A 310 -1.90 10.94 7.93
N THR A 311 -1.41 12.19 7.97
CA THR A 311 -2.22 13.38 7.71
C THR A 311 -2.83 13.38 6.31
N ALA A 312 -2.05 13.03 5.29
CA ALA A 312 -2.52 12.95 3.91
C ALA A 312 -3.62 11.90 3.75
N TRP A 313 -3.40 10.70 4.27
CA TRP A 313 -4.34 9.57 4.22
C TRP A 313 -5.67 9.91 4.87
N ASN A 314 -5.62 10.52 6.06
CA ASN A 314 -6.83 10.91 6.77
C ASN A 314 -7.65 11.92 5.97
N ARG A 315 -6.98 12.90 5.37
CA ARG A 315 -7.65 13.90 4.52
C ARG A 315 -8.18 13.29 3.24
N PHE A 316 -7.39 12.43 2.59
CA PHE A 316 -7.79 11.70 1.39
C PHE A 316 -9.08 10.91 1.61
N TRP A 317 -9.14 10.10 2.67
CA TRP A 317 -10.35 9.35 3.01
C TRP A 317 -11.51 10.26 3.41
N GLN A 318 -11.25 11.31 4.20
CA GLN A 318 -12.29 12.25 4.61
C GLN A 318 -12.98 12.88 3.39
N ASN A 319 -12.21 13.33 2.39
CA ASN A 319 -12.77 13.91 1.17
C ASN A 319 -13.68 12.92 0.42
N ILE A 320 -13.33 11.63 0.41
CA ILE A 320 -14.16 10.58 -0.22
C ILE A 320 -15.46 10.40 0.56
N PHE A 321 -15.38 10.28 1.89
CA PHE A 321 -16.58 10.17 2.73
C PHE A 321 -17.48 11.39 2.60
N ASP A 322 -16.93 12.61 2.58
CA ASP A 322 -17.70 13.84 2.42
C ASP A 322 -18.40 13.92 1.06
N ALA A 323 -17.77 13.40 0.00
CA ALA A 323 -18.34 13.36 -1.35
C ALA A 323 -19.41 12.26 -1.52
N CYS A 324 -19.24 11.12 -0.83
CA CYS A 324 -20.13 9.97 -0.93
C CYS A 324 -21.27 9.99 0.10
N ALA A 325 -21.17 10.82 1.15
CA ALA A 325 -22.23 10.97 2.14
C ALA A 325 -23.49 11.56 1.48
N PRO A 326 -24.70 11.09 1.84
CA PRO A 326 -25.93 11.72 1.39
C PRO A 326 -25.93 13.18 1.80
N GLN A 327 -25.97 14.09 0.83
CA GLN A 327 -26.22 15.50 1.13
C GLN A 327 -27.57 15.57 1.84
N ARG A 328 -27.58 16.08 3.08
CA ARG A 328 -28.82 16.46 3.73
C ARG A 328 -29.47 17.49 2.82
N SER A 329 -30.51 17.11 2.09
CA SER A 329 -31.35 18.04 1.37
C SER A 329 -31.70 19.16 2.35
N ALA A 330 -31.24 20.38 2.07
CA ALA A 330 -31.62 21.53 2.86
C ALA A 330 -33.15 21.58 2.80
N VAL A 331 -33.80 21.27 3.91
CA VAL A 331 -35.24 21.46 4.08
C VAL A 331 -35.43 22.96 3.97
N SER A 332 -35.99 23.40 2.85
CA SER A 332 -36.30 24.80 2.53
C SER A 332 -37.37 25.35 3.44
#